data_AF-A0AA87U8E0-F1
#
_entry.id   AF-A0AA87U8E0-F1
#
_cell.length_a   1.000
_cell.length_b   1.000
_cell.length_c   1.000
_cell.angle_alpha   90.00
_cell.angle_beta   90.00
_cell.angle_gamma   90.00
#
_symmetry.space_group_name_H-M   'P 1'
#
loop_
_entity.id
_entity.type
_entity.pdbx_description
1 polymer ?
#
loop_
_entity_poly.entity_id
_entity_poly.type
_entity_poly.pdbx_seq_one_letter_code
_entity_poly.pdbx_strand_id
1 'polypeptide(L)' 'MLIGERPGLSASDSLGAYITIGPQTGNRDATRNCVSNIRDGGPAIPAAADTITRLIRDIINSAISGVVWIGSERRRT' A
#
# COMPACT_ATOMS: atom_id res chain seq x y z
N MET A 1 -6.85 -2.56 3.70
CA MET A 1 -8.08 -2.62 2.87
C MET A 1 -7.65 -2.90 1.44
N LEU A 2 -8.27 -3.88 0.78
CA LEU A 2 -8.13 -4.12 -0.66
C LEU A 2 -9.40 -3.61 -1.34
N ILE A 3 -9.26 -2.85 -2.41
CA ILE A 3 -10.41 -2.22 -3.09
C ILE A 3 -10.15 -2.11 -4.59
N GLY A 4 -11.18 -2.36 -5.39
CA GLY A 4 -11.13 -2.12 -6.82
C GLY A 4 -10.95 -0.62 -7.08
N GLU A 5 -10.01 -0.28 -7.95
CA GLU A 5 -9.77 1.10 -8.35
C GLU A 5 -10.83 1.55 -9.37
N ARG A 6 -10.95 2.86 -9.57
CA ARG A 6 -11.81 3.40 -10.64
C ARG A 6 -11.32 2.86 -11.99
N PRO A 7 -12.20 2.25 -12.82
CA PRO A 7 -11.79 1.72 -14.12
C PRO A 7 -11.18 2.78 -15.03
N GLY A 8 -9.94 2.54 -15.47
CA GLY A 8 -9.32 3.28 -16.56
C GLY A 8 -9.66 2.67 -17.92
N LEU A 9 -9.44 3.42 -19.01
CA LEU A 9 -9.74 2.99 -20.38
C LEU A 9 -9.08 1.64 -20.75
N SER A 10 -7.90 1.35 -20.22
CA SER A 10 -7.13 0.12 -20.43
C SER A 10 -6.78 -0.62 -19.14
N ALA A 11 -7.40 -0.25 -18.01
CA ALA A 11 -7.08 -0.77 -16.68
C ALA A 11 -8.36 -0.88 -15.84
N SER A 12 -9.35 -1.59 -16.38
CA SER A 12 -10.65 -1.78 -15.72
C SER A 12 -10.62 -2.81 -14.59
N ASP A 13 -9.53 -3.57 -14.49
CA ASP A 13 -9.27 -4.70 -13.60
C ASP A 13 -8.29 -4.37 -12.46
N SER A 14 -7.98 -3.10 -12.25
CA SER A 14 -6.97 -2.64 -11.30
C SER A 14 -7.43 -2.76 -9.83
N LEU A 15 -6.60 -3.36 -8.98
CA LEU A 15 -6.78 -3.43 -7.52
C LEU A 15 -5.77 -2.53 -6.79
N GLY A 16 -6.23 -1.86 -5.73
CA GLY A 16 -5.41 -1.09 -4.81
C GLY A 16 -5.45 -1.64 -3.38
N ALA A 17 -4.32 -1.54 -2.68
CA ALA A 17 -4.19 -1.84 -1.26
C ALA A 17 -3.85 -0.58 -0.45
N TYR A 18 -4.70 -0.24 0.50
CA TYR A 18 -4.53 0.90 1.41
C TYR A 18 -4.33 0.41 2.83
N ILE A 19 -3.19 0.78 3.43
CA ILE A 19 -2.71 0.21 4.70
C ILE A 19 -2.36 1.35 5.64
N THR A 20 -2.87 1.30 6.87
CA THR A 20 -2.61 2.29 7.91
C THR A 20 -2.68 1.63 9.28
N ILE A 21 -1.90 2.14 10.23
CA ILE A 21 -1.99 1.72 11.64
C ILE A 21 -2.96 2.64 12.39
N GLY A 22 -3.77 2.08 13.30
CA GLY A 22 -4.75 2.85 14.08
C GLY A 22 -5.75 3.64 13.23
N PRO A 23 -6.51 2.99 12.32
CA PRO A 23 -7.47 3.68 11.48
C PRO A 23 -8.59 4.34 12.32
N GLN A 24 -8.86 5.62 12.04
CA GLN A 24 -9.94 6.39 12.65
C GLN A 24 -10.63 7.27 11.60
N THR A 25 -11.91 7.58 11.82
CA THR A 25 -12.64 8.57 11.01
C THR A 25 -11.92 9.91 11.09
N GLY A 26 -11.67 10.54 9.94
CA GLY A 26 -10.93 11.80 9.86
C GLY A 26 -9.41 11.66 9.65
N ASN A 27 -8.86 10.44 9.66
CA ASN A 27 -7.47 10.23 9.26
C ASN A 27 -7.23 10.74 7.83
N ARG A 28 -6.22 11.59 7.65
CA ARG A 28 -5.79 12.10 6.34
C ARG A 28 -5.24 10.95 5.50
N ASP A 29 -5.43 11.01 4.19
CA ASP A 29 -4.91 9.98 3.27
C ASP A 29 -3.39 9.83 3.35
N ALA A 30 -2.66 10.90 3.68
CA ALA A 30 -1.21 10.88 3.88
C ALA A 30 -0.76 9.94 5.01
N THR A 31 -1.65 9.49 5.90
CA THR A 31 -1.36 8.52 6.97
C THR A 31 -1.40 7.07 6.48
N ARG A 32 -1.74 6.84 5.21
CA ARG A 32 -1.87 5.52 4.59
C ARG A 32 -0.73 5.28 3.62
N ASN A 33 -0.22 4.06 3.61
CA ASN A 33 0.57 3.55 2.49
C ASN A 33 -0.38 2.99 1.43
N CYS A 34 0.03 3.10 0.16
CA CYS A 34 -0.73 2.63 -0.99
C CYS A 34 0.14 1.70 -1.84
N VAL A 35 -0.40 0.54 -2.21
CA VAL A 35 0.11 -0.31 -3.31
C VAL A 35 -1.00 -0.34 -4.36
N SER A 36 -0.81 0.37 -5.47
CA SER A 36 -1.82 0.53 -6.52
C SER A 36 -1.52 -0.31 -7.74
N ASN A 37 -2.45 -0.32 -8.69
CA ASN A 37 -2.25 -0.92 -10.02
C ASN A 37 -1.93 -2.41 -10.01
N ILE A 38 -2.44 -3.15 -9.02
CA ILE A 38 -2.28 -4.60 -8.94
C ILE A 38 -3.19 -5.22 -9.99
N ARG A 39 -2.62 -5.63 -11.12
CA ARG A 39 -3.30 -6.22 -12.29
C ARG A 39 -2.29 -6.80 -13.29
N ASP A 40 -2.80 -7.45 -14.33
CA ASP A 40 -2.00 -7.78 -15.51
C ASP A 40 -1.58 -6.49 -16.22
N GLY A 41 -0.26 -6.24 -16.30
CA GLY A 41 0.31 -4.97 -16.78
C GLY A 41 0.64 -3.95 -15.68
N GLY A 42 0.47 -4.32 -14.41
CA GLY A 42 1.11 -3.70 -13.24
C GLY A 42 1.87 -4.76 -12.43
N PRO A 43 2.10 -4.56 -11.12
CA PRO A 43 2.64 -5.60 -10.27
C PRO A 43 1.74 -6.85 -10.29
N ALA A 44 2.32 -8.00 -10.61
CA ALA A 44 1.62 -9.27 -10.54
C ALA A 44 1.17 -9.56 -9.10
N ILE A 45 0.04 -10.27 -8.94
CA ILE A 45 -0.56 -10.56 -7.63
C ILE A 45 0.45 -11.11 -6.61
N PRO A 46 1.32 -12.09 -6.93
CA PRO A 46 2.30 -12.57 -5.97
C PRO A 46 3.29 -11.50 -5.50
N ALA A 47 3.81 -10.68 -6.43
CA ALA A 47 4.75 -9.60 -6.09
C ALA A 47 4.09 -8.49 -5.28
N ALA A 48 2.83 -8.17 -5.58
CA ALA A 48 2.04 -7.24 -4.78
C ALA A 48 1.78 -7.78 -3.37
N ALA A 49 1.45 -9.07 -3.23
CA ALA A 49 1.25 -9.73 -1.94
C ALA A 49 2.52 -9.72 -1.08
N ASP A 50 3.69 -10.00 -1.67
CA ASP A 50 4.98 -9.91 -0.98
C ASP A 50 5.27 -8.49 -0.50
N THR A 51 5.03 -7.49 -1.37
CA THR A 51 5.19 -6.08 -1.04
C THR A 51 4.29 -5.65 0.11
N ILE A 52 3.00 -6.00 0.05
CA ILE A 52 2.00 -5.71 1.08
C ILE A 52 2.41 -6.38 2.40
N THR A 53 2.85 -7.63 2.35
CA THR A 53 3.26 -8.38 3.55
C THR A 53 4.46 -7.74 4.23
N ARG A 54 5.49 -7.37 3.45
CA ARG A 54 6.66 -6.65 3.98
C ARG A 54 6.26 -5.31 4.59
N LEU A 55 5.42 -4.55 3.90
CA LEU A 55 4.94 -3.26 4.36
C LEU A 55 4.15 -3.36 5.68
N ILE A 56 3.28 -4.36 5.80
CA ILE A 56 2.53 -4.62 7.05
C ILE A 56 3.50 -4.95 8.19
N ARG A 57 4.51 -5.80 7.97
CA ARG A 57 5.52 -6.12 8.99
C ARG A 57 6.26 -4.86 9.45
N ASP A 58 6.70 -4.02 8.51
CA ASP A 58 7.41 -2.78 8.83
C ASP A 58 6.52 -1.78 9.58
N ILE A 59 5.25 -1.65 9.21
CA ILE A 59 4.27 -0.80 9.91
C ILE A 59 4.03 -1.31 11.33
N ILE A 60 3.85 -2.62 11.52
CA ILE A 60 3.65 -3.21 12.86
C ILE A 60 4.88 -2.96 13.74
N ASN A 61 6.07 -3.20 13.22
CA ASN A 61 7.32 -3.06 13.99
C ASN A 61 7.64 -1.60 14.36
N SER A 62 7.24 -0.65 13.51
CA SER A 62 7.52 0.78 13.73
C SER A 62 6.37 1.55 14.37
N ALA A 63 5.15 1.00 14.35
CA ALA A 63 3.90 1.72 14.64
C ALA A 63 3.72 3.00 13.80
N ILE A 64 4.32 3.08 12.61
CA ILE A 64 4.28 4.23 11.71
C ILE A 64 3.79 3.76 10.33
N SER A 65 2.83 4.50 9.75
CA SER A 65 2.36 4.33 8.37
C SER A 65 2.28 5.68 7.64
N GLY A 66 2.03 5.64 6.34
CA GLY A 66 1.88 6.81 5.50
C GLY A 66 3.20 7.48 5.14
N VAL A 67 3.14 8.78 4.86
CA VAL A 67 4.29 9.58 4.39
C VAL A 67 5.42 9.71 5.39
N VAL A 68 5.14 9.48 6.68
CA VAL A 68 6.17 9.50 7.74
C VAL A 68 6.95 8.17 7.78
N TRP A 69 6.41 7.10 7.18
CA TRP A 69 7.13 5.83 7.06
C TRP A 69 8.25 5.96 6.03
N ILE A 70 9.50 5.88 6.50
CA ILE A 70 10.68 5.78 5.66
C ILE A 70 11.10 4.30 5.64
N GLY A 71 10.95 3.67 4.48
CA GLY A 71 11.16 2.23 4.30
C GLY A 71 12.49 1.73 4.84
N SER A 72 12.50 0.47 5.26
CA SER A 72 13.67 -0.21 5.85
C SER A 72 14.92 -0.15 4.96
N GLU A 73 14.77 -0.15 3.64
CA GLU A 73 15.86 0.00 2.65
C GLU A 73 16.48 1.41 2.60
N ARG A 74 15.73 2.46 2.95
CA ARG A 74 16.21 3.86 2.94
C ARG A 74 16.91 4.29 4.23
N ARG A 75 16.97 3.44 5.26
CA ARG A 75 17.72 3.72 6.50
C ARG A 75 19.21 3.33 6.44
N ARG A 76 19.68 2.77 5.32
CA ARG A 76 21.07 2.29 5.13
C ARG A 76 21.98 3.25 4.34
N THR A 77 21.61 4.52 4.20
CA THR A 77 22.46 5.57 3.60
C THR A 77 22.75 6.65 4.60
#